data_AF-A0A529ZKP4-F1
#
_entry.id   AF-A0A529ZKP4-F1
#
_cell.length_a   1.000
_cell.length_b   1.000
_cell.length_c   1.000
_cell.angle_alpha   90.00
_cell.angle_beta   90.00
_cell.angle_gamma   90.00
#
_symmetry.space_group_name_H-M   'P 1'
#
loop_
_entity.id
_entity.type
_entity.pdbx_description
1 polymer ?
#
loop_
_entity_poly.entity_id
_entity_poly.type
_entity_poly.pdbx_seq_one_letter_code
_entity_poly.pdbx_strand_id
1 'polypeptide(L)'
;GFQHESWLAGADIVIVHEWTDPELVARIGRIRGQGGDFTLLFHDTHHRAVSAVQAIAALQLEHYDGVLVFGEVLRESYLRAGWGRRVFTWHEAADERLFKPLLEIDRESDLVWIGNWGDDERSAEIAEFLTQPAHALALSGTVHGVRYPPDALAALADTGLRYEGWIANADVPKAFARHRVTMHIPRRPY
;
A
#
# COMPACT_ATOMS: atom_id res chain seq x y z
N GLY A 1 28.76 7.50 0.76
CA GLY A 1 27.63 7.06 -0.08
C GLY A 1 27.45 5.57 0.10
N PHE A 2 26.23 5.07 -0.09
CA PHE A 2 25.94 3.63 -0.02
C PHE A 2 26.61 2.91 -1.21
N GLN A 3 27.41 1.86 -0.95
CA GLN A 3 28.20 1.16 -1.97
C GLN A 3 27.41 -0.01 -2.59
N HIS A 4 26.42 0.31 -3.42
CA HIS A 4 25.49 -0.67 -3.99
C HIS A 4 26.20 -1.91 -4.59
N GLU A 5 27.26 -1.73 -5.38
CA GLU A 5 28.00 -2.82 -6.03
C GLU A 5 28.56 -3.85 -5.03
N SER A 6 29.09 -3.38 -3.90
CA SER A 6 29.69 -4.26 -2.89
C SER A 6 28.65 -5.15 -2.22
N TRP A 7 27.44 -4.64 -2.00
CA TRP A 7 26.33 -5.39 -1.43
C TRP A 7 25.73 -6.38 -2.43
N LEU A 8 25.76 -6.05 -3.72
CA LEU A 8 25.27 -6.93 -4.78
C LEU A 8 26.20 -8.12 -5.04
N ALA A 9 27.52 -7.93 -4.89
CA ALA A 9 28.52 -8.95 -5.25
C ALA A 9 28.44 -10.26 -4.43
N GLY A 10 27.80 -10.23 -3.24
CA GLY A 10 27.62 -11.40 -2.39
C GLY A 10 26.17 -11.87 -2.26
N ALA A 11 25.24 -11.31 -3.02
CA ALA A 11 23.82 -11.64 -2.92
C ALA A 11 23.46 -12.74 -3.94
N ASP A 12 22.70 -13.75 -3.53
CA ASP A 12 22.15 -14.74 -4.47
C ASP A 12 20.91 -14.19 -5.21
N ILE A 13 20.14 -13.34 -4.52
CA ILE A 13 18.89 -12.73 -5.01
C ILE A 13 18.87 -11.26 -4.64
N VAL A 14 18.51 -10.43 -5.62
CA VAL A 14 18.33 -8.99 -5.47
C VAL A 14 16.91 -8.63 -5.87
N ILE A 15 16.17 -8.04 -4.94
CA ILE A 15 14.81 -7.51 -5.18
C ILE A 15 14.87 -6.00 -5.14
N VAL A 16 14.47 -5.34 -6.23
CA VAL A 16 14.44 -3.88 -6.33
C VAL A 16 12.99 -3.42 -6.30
N HIS A 17 12.66 -2.58 -5.32
CA HIS A 17 11.31 -2.06 -5.12
C HIS A 17 11.01 -0.90 -6.08
N GLU A 18 9.75 -0.70 -6.45
CA GLU A 18 9.34 0.32 -7.41
C GLU A 18 9.50 1.77 -6.95
N TRP A 19 9.71 1.99 -5.64
CA TRP A 19 10.05 3.30 -5.08
C TRP A 19 11.55 3.63 -5.23
N THR A 20 12.34 2.69 -5.73
CA THR A 20 13.75 2.90 -6.01
C THR A 20 13.89 3.86 -7.19
N ASP A 21 14.83 4.80 -7.07
CA ASP A 21 15.15 5.74 -8.15
C ASP A 21 15.40 5.00 -9.48
N PRO A 22 14.76 5.44 -10.59
CA PRO A 22 14.87 4.76 -11.89
C PRO A 22 16.30 4.62 -12.41
N GLU A 23 17.21 5.57 -12.12
CA GLU A 23 18.61 5.46 -12.53
C GLU A 23 19.32 4.35 -11.77
N LEU A 24 18.98 4.16 -10.49
CA LEU A 24 19.50 3.05 -9.68
C LEU A 24 18.92 1.71 -10.14
N VAL A 25 17.63 1.62 -10.47
CA VAL A 25 17.01 0.43 -11.10
C VAL A 25 17.81 0.05 -12.36
N ALA A 26 18.04 1.01 -13.26
CA ALA A 26 18.78 0.78 -14.49
C ALA A 26 20.25 0.40 -14.24
N ARG A 27 20.90 1.01 -13.24
CA ARG A 27 22.29 0.68 -12.85
C ARG A 27 22.41 -0.76 -12.37
N ILE A 28 21.49 -1.23 -11.53
CA ILE A 28 21.47 -2.61 -11.04
C ILE A 28 21.23 -3.58 -12.21
N GLY A 29 20.31 -3.24 -13.11
CA GLY A 29 20.09 -3.98 -14.36
C GLY A 29 21.37 -4.12 -15.19
N ARG A 30 22.13 -3.04 -15.38
CA ARG A 30 23.40 -3.07 -16.13
C ARG A 30 24.44 -3.99 -15.47
N ILE A 31 24.56 -3.98 -14.15
CA ILE A 31 25.49 -4.88 -13.42
C ILE A 31 25.12 -6.34 -13.69
N ARG A 32 23.83 -6.67 -13.62
CA ARG A 32 23.34 -8.02 -13.97
C ARG A 32 23.64 -8.37 -15.43
N GLY A 33 23.39 -7.45 -16.36
CA GLY A 33 23.68 -7.61 -17.79
C GLY A 33 25.18 -7.78 -18.12
N GLN A 34 26.06 -7.29 -17.25
CA GLN A 34 27.53 -7.41 -17.37
C GLN A 34 28.10 -8.69 -16.73
N GLY A 35 27.24 -9.62 -16.31
CA GLY A 35 27.66 -10.91 -15.75
C GLY A 35 27.60 -10.99 -14.22
N GLY A 36 26.85 -10.10 -13.56
CA GLY A 36 26.54 -10.25 -12.13
C GLY A 36 25.87 -11.59 -11.85
N ASP A 37 26.38 -12.31 -10.85
CA ASP A 37 25.96 -13.67 -10.51
C ASP A 37 24.89 -13.68 -9.41
N PHE A 38 23.71 -13.17 -9.75
CA PHE A 38 22.55 -13.14 -8.86
C PHE A 38 21.25 -13.17 -9.66
N THR A 39 20.16 -13.60 -9.03
CA THR A 39 18.81 -13.44 -9.62
C THR A 39 18.29 -12.04 -9.34
N LEU A 40 17.94 -11.29 -10.38
CA LEU A 40 17.46 -9.91 -10.28
C LEU A 40 15.95 -9.83 -10.52
N LEU A 41 15.19 -9.39 -9.49
CA LEU A 41 13.74 -9.25 -9.54
C LEU A 41 13.32 -7.80 -9.29
N PHE A 42 12.32 -7.33 -10.03
CA PHE A 42 11.68 -6.04 -9.79
C PHE A 42 10.37 -6.29 -9.04
N HIS A 43 10.14 -5.62 -7.92
CA HIS A 43 8.89 -5.69 -7.19
C HIS A 43 8.10 -4.42 -7.47
N ASP A 44 6.85 -4.57 -7.89
CA ASP A 44 5.93 -3.48 -8.18
C ASP A 44 4.66 -3.60 -7.33
N THR A 45 4.59 -2.79 -6.28
CA THR A 45 3.42 -2.68 -5.40
C THR A 45 2.43 -1.59 -5.81
N HIS A 46 2.59 -0.94 -6.99
CA HIS A 46 1.65 0.10 -7.40
C HIS A 46 0.21 -0.44 -7.51
N HIS A 47 -0.65 0.02 -6.60
CA HIS A 47 -2.10 -0.14 -6.74
C HIS A 47 -2.70 0.82 -7.79
N ARG A 48 -1.94 1.81 -8.28
CA ARG A 48 -2.39 2.83 -9.24
C ARG A 48 -2.04 2.42 -10.67
N ALA A 49 -2.89 1.59 -11.28
CA ALA A 49 -2.64 1.06 -12.62
C ALA A 49 -2.48 2.13 -13.72
N VAL A 50 -3.19 3.27 -13.65
CA VAL A 50 -3.28 4.24 -14.77
C VAL A 50 -2.15 5.26 -14.78
N SER A 51 -1.75 5.81 -13.61
CA SER A 51 -0.58 6.69 -13.49
C SER A 51 0.74 5.94 -13.56
N ALA A 52 0.74 4.63 -13.27
CA ALA A 52 1.93 3.81 -13.30
C ALA A 52 2.36 3.41 -14.72
N VAL A 53 1.49 3.40 -15.74
CA VAL A 53 1.87 2.95 -17.10
C VAL A 53 3.04 3.75 -17.66
N GLN A 54 3.04 5.07 -17.51
CA GLN A 54 4.10 5.93 -18.04
C GLN A 54 5.39 5.83 -17.21
N ALA A 55 5.26 5.72 -15.88
CA ALA A 55 6.41 5.55 -14.98
C ALA A 55 7.08 4.19 -15.19
N ILE A 56 6.30 3.11 -15.36
CA ILE A 56 6.78 1.76 -15.63
C ILE A 56 7.41 1.67 -17.03
N ALA A 57 6.82 2.33 -18.04
CA ALA A 57 7.40 2.39 -19.39
C ALA A 57 8.81 3.00 -19.41
N ALA A 58 9.12 3.87 -18.44
CA ALA A 58 10.44 4.48 -18.31
C ALA A 58 11.48 3.56 -17.63
N LEU A 59 11.05 2.45 -17.01
CA LEU A 59 11.95 1.54 -16.32
C LEU A 59 12.70 0.62 -17.29
N GLN A 60 14.02 0.58 -17.14
CA GLN A 60 14.92 -0.32 -17.88
C GLN A 60 14.99 -1.68 -17.16
N LEU A 61 14.03 -2.56 -17.50
CA LEU A 61 13.89 -3.90 -16.91
C LEU A 61 14.40 -5.04 -17.83
N GLU A 62 15.11 -4.73 -18.92
CA GLU A 62 15.57 -5.69 -19.92
C GLU A 62 16.53 -6.77 -19.35
N HIS A 63 17.28 -6.40 -18.31
CA HIS A 63 18.23 -7.27 -17.63
C HIS A 63 17.67 -7.90 -16.35
N TYR A 64 16.39 -7.66 -16.05
CA TYR A 64 15.73 -8.29 -14.91
C TYR A 64 15.29 -9.71 -15.28
N ASP A 65 15.54 -10.64 -14.36
CA ASP A 65 15.18 -12.05 -14.51
C ASP A 65 13.67 -12.25 -14.36
N GLY A 66 12.97 -11.35 -13.67
CA GLY A 66 11.51 -11.34 -13.56
C GLY A 66 10.94 -10.13 -12.82
N VAL A 67 9.62 -9.97 -12.90
CA VAL A 67 8.85 -8.93 -12.21
C VAL A 67 7.84 -9.60 -11.29
N LEU A 68 7.75 -9.11 -10.05
CA LEU A 68 6.79 -9.49 -9.04
C LEU A 68 5.78 -8.34 -8.90
N VAL A 69 4.54 -8.56 -9.30
CA VAL A 69 3.51 -7.50 -9.30
C VAL A 69 2.42 -7.82 -8.29
N PHE A 70 1.90 -6.78 -7.62
CA PHE A 70 0.95 -6.93 -6.52
C PHE A 70 -0.35 -7.69 -6.89
N GLY A 71 -0.77 -7.69 -8.15
CA GLY A 71 -2.05 -8.28 -8.57
C GLY A 71 -2.15 -8.65 -10.05
N GLU A 72 -3.13 -9.50 -10.38
CA GLU A 72 -3.27 -10.09 -11.72
C GLU A 72 -3.54 -9.04 -12.81
N VAL A 73 -4.32 -8.01 -12.51
CA VAL A 73 -4.60 -6.91 -13.46
C VAL A 73 -3.31 -6.19 -13.89
N LEU A 74 -2.37 -6.02 -12.96
CA LEU A 74 -1.07 -5.41 -13.26
C LEU A 74 -0.21 -6.39 -14.05
N ARG A 75 -0.23 -7.68 -13.70
CA ARG A 75 0.49 -8.74 -14.43
C ARG A 75 0.09 -8.77 -15.90
N GLU A 76 -1.20 -8.77 -16.19
CA GLU A 76 -1.72 -8.72 -17.56
C GLU A 76 -1.27 -7.46 -18.31
N SER A 77 -1.14 -6.33 -17.61
CA SER A 77 -0.68 -5.08 -18.21
C SER A 77 0.80 -5.12 -18.59
N TYR A 78 1.67 -5.68 -17.74
CA TYR A 78 3.08 -5.93 -18.06
C TYR A 78 3.22 -6.90 -19.25
N LEU A 79 2.46 -8.00 -19.24
CA LEU A 79 2.49 -9.00 -20.32
C LEU A 79 2.05 -8.40 -21.67
N ARG A 80 0.98 -7.60 -21.68
CA ARG A 80 0.51 -6.91 -22.90
C ARG A 80 1.51 -5.89 -23.42
N ALA A 81 2.22 -5.20 -22.53
CA ALA A 81 3.24 -4.23 -22.90
C ALA A 81 4.58 -4.89 -23.31
N GLY A 82 4.73 -6.20 -23.08
CA GLY A 82 5.99 -6.91 -23.33
C GLY A 82 7.08 -6.55 -22.33
N TRP A 83 6.72 -6.05 -21.14
CA TRP A 83 7.66 -5.63 -20.10
C TRP A 83 8.04 -6.78 -19.19
N GLY A 84 9.34 -7.02 -19.09
CA GLY A 84 9.91 -8.11 -18.30
C GLY A 84 9.82 -9.47 -19.01
N ARG A 85 10.85 -10.30 -18.82
CA ARG A 85 10.92 -11.64 -19.42
C ARG A 85 9.92 -12.62 -18.81
N ARG A 86 9.62 -12.42 -17.52
CA ARG A 86 8.71 -13.23 -16.70
C ARG A 86 8.00 -12.30 -15.72
N VAL A 87 6.69 -12.46 -15.56
CA VAL A 87 5.87 -11.63 -14.68
C VAL A 87 5.01 -12.53 -13.81
N PHE A 88 5.12 -12.34 -12.49
CA PHE A 88 4.46 -13.16 -11.47
C PHE A 88 3.53 -12.29 -10.63
N THR A 89 2.33 -12.79 -10.36
CA THR A 89 1.46 -12.20 -9.35
C THR A 89 1.98 -12.57 -7.97
N TRP A 90 2.36 -11.56 -7.19
CA TRP A 90 2.86 -11.69 -5.84
C TRP A 90 2.09 -10.75 -4.92
N HIS A 91 1.05 -11.30 -4.28
CA HIS A 91 0.21 -10.53 -3.38
C HIS A 91 0.95 -10.20 -2.08
N GLU A 92 0.81 -8.95 -1.63
CA GLU A 92 1.22 -8.57 -0.28
C GLU A 92 0.41 -9.35 0.76
N ALA A 93 1.04 -9.62 1.91
CA ALA A 93 0.44 -10.37 3.00
C ALA A 93 0.62 -9.63 4.32
N ALA A 94 -0.26 -9.92 5.29
CA ALA A 94 -0.13 -9.44 6.65
C ALA A 94 0.73 -10.41 7.48
N ASP A 95 1.46 -9.88 8.47
CA ASP A 95 2.14 -10.71 9.47
C ASP A 95 1.09 -11.32 10.42
N GLU A 96 0.74 -12.59 10.22
CA GLU A 96 -0.27 -13.31 11.01
C GLU A 96 0.11 -13.50 12.49
N ARG A 97 1.38 -13.28 12.87
CA ARG A 97 1.78 -13.29 14.29
C ARG A 97 1.22 -12.08 15.03
N LEU A 98 1.06 -10.97 14.30
CA LEU A 98 0.48 -9.70 14.77
C LEU A 98 -1.01 -9.61 14.43
N PHE A 99 -1.35 -9.79 13.15
CA PHE A 99 -2.71 -9.70 12.62
C PHE A 99 -3.45 -11.02 12.80
N LYS A 100 -3.95 -11.22 14.01
CA LYS A 100 -4.79 -12.35 14.39
C LYS A 100 -5.93 -11.90 15.29
N PRO A 101 -7.04 -12.66 15.36
CA PRO A 101 -8.11 -12.35 16.30
C PRO A 101 -7.62 -12.31 17.75
N LEU A 102 -7.99 -11.27 18.49
CA LEU A 102 -7.74 -11.11 19.92
C LEU A 102 -9.09 -11.20 20.64
N LEU A 103 -9.50 -12.43 20.98
CA LEU A 103 -10.85 -12.73 21.45
C LEU A 103 -11.07 -12.34 22.92
N GLU A 104 -9.99 -12.14 23.65
CA GLU A 104 -9.97 -11.71 25.05
C GLU A 104 -10.21 -10.21 25.25
N ILE A 105 -10.26 -9.43 24.16
CA ILE A 105 -10.50 -8.00 24.20
C ILE A 105 -12.00 -7.73 24.02
N ASP A 106 -12.60 -7.12 25.03
CA ASP A 106 -13.98 -6.65 24.94
C ASP A 106 -14.10 -5.49 23.94
N ARG A 107 -15.26 -5.42 23.28
CA ARG A 107 -15.56 -4.34 22.35
C ARG A 107 -16.02 -3.11 23.12
N GLU A 108 -15.32 -2.00 22.95
CA GLU A 108 -15.49 -0.75 23.67
C GLU A 108 -16.26 0.30 22.84
N SER A 109 -16.28 0.18 21.52
CA SER A 109 -16.94 1.13 20.62
C SER A 109 -17.45 0.46 19.34
N ASP A 110 -18.26 1.15 18.56
CA ASP A 110 -18.89 0.55 17.37
C ASP A 110 -17.92 0.48 16.19
N LEU A 111 -17.28 1.59 15.83
CA LEU A 111 -16.56 1.74 14.57
C LEU A 111 -15.09 2.14 14.79
N VAL A 112 -14.17 1.47 14.10
CA VAL A 112 -12.83 2.02 13.85
C VAL A 112 -12.62 2.17 12.36
N TRP A 113 -12.09 3.31 11.93
CA TRP A 113 -11.62 3.50 10.57
C TRP A 113 -10.16 3.94 10.56
N ILE A 114 -9.33 3.25 9.77
CA ILE A 114 -7.90 3.53 9.65
C ILE A 114 -7.62 3.86 8.19
N GLY A 115 -7.50 5.14 7.88
CA GLY A 115 -7.40 5.62 6.51
C GLY A 115 -6.95 7.07 6.40
N ASN A 116 -6.20 7.37 5.35
CA ASN A 116 -5.79 8.74 5.05
C ASN A 116 -6.88 9.47 4.28
N TRP A 117 -7.19 10.68 4.74
CA TRP A 117 -8.13 11.61 4.12
C TRP A 117 -7.36 12.86 3.73
N GLY A 118 -7.03 13.04 2.44
CA GLY A 118 -6.28 14.21 1.95
C GLY A 118 -6.53 14.45 0.45
N ASP A 119 -6.23 15.67 0.01
CA ASP A 119 -6.26 16.16 -1.38
C ASP A 119 -7.60 15.96 -2.14
N ASP A 120 -8.74 16.00 -1.43
CA ASP A 120 -10.11 15.85 -1.95
C ASP A 120 -10.41 14.61 -2.80
N GLU A 121 -9.44 13.75 -3.07
CA GLU A 121 -9.56 12.57 -3.95
C GLU A 121 -10.68 11.61 -3.50
N ARG A 122 -11.11 11.67 -2.24
CA ARG A 122 -12.09 10.73 -1.63
C ARG A 122 -13.07 11.36 -0.64
N SER A 123 -13.17 12.69 -0.60
CA SER A 123 -14.01 13.36 0.42
C SER A 123 -15.49 12.95 0.29
N ALA A 124 -15.99 12.74 -0.93
CA ALA A 124 -17.36 12.32 -1.18
C ALA A 124 -17.63 10.88 -0.70
N GLU A 125 -16.76 9.92 -1.03
CA GLU A 125 -16.90 8.52 -0.60
C GLU A 125 -16.75 8.38 0.90
N ILE A 126 -15.82 9.10 1.52
CA ILE A 126 -15.68 9.07 2.98
C ILE A 126 -16.90 9.71 3.63
N ALA A 127 -17.47 10.77 3.06
CA ALA A 127 -18.72 11.32 3.57
C ALA A 127 -19.88 10.30 3.48
N GLU A 128 -20.08 9.70 2.30
CA GLU A 128 -21.17 8.75 2.03
C GLU A 128 -21.08 7.47 2.87
N PHE A 129 -19.89 6.89 3.00
CA PHE A 129 -19.72 5.58 3.64
C PHE A 129 -19.31 5.65 5.12
N LEU A 130 -18.68 6.74 5.57
CA LEU A 130 -18.20 6.88 6.94
C LEU A 130 -18.97 7.92 7.74
N THR A 131 -18.91 9.20 7.37
CA THR A 131 -19.39 10.27 8.28
C THR A 131 -20.90 10.38 8.32
N GLN A 132 -21.59 10.32 7.18
CA GLN A 132 -23.06 10.37 7.15
C GLN A 132 -23.70 9.18 7.87
N PRO A 133 -23.29 7.91 7.65
CA PRO A 133 -23.85 6.78 8.39
C PRO A 133 -23.49 6.84 9.88
N ALA A 134 -22.27 7.24 10.24
CA ALA A 134 -21.87 7.38 11.64
C ALA A 134 -22.69 8.45 12.37
N HIS A 135 -22.97 9.59 11.73
CA HIS A 135 -23.87 10.61 12.26
C HIS A 135 -25.30 10.06 12.40
N ALA A 136 -25.87 9.53 11.33
CA ALA A 136 -27.28 9.10 11.28
C ALA A 136 -27.59 7.98 12.29
N LEU A 137 -26.64 7.08 12.53
CA LEU A 137 -26.77 5.97 13.47
C LEU A 137 -26.20 6.28 14.86
N ALA A 138 -25.67 7.50 15.08
CA ALA A 138 -25.00 7.92 16.30
C ALA A 138 -23.91 6.92 16.76
N LEU A 139 -23.09 6.43 15.82
CA LEU A 139 -22.05 5.44 16.11
C LEU A 139 -20.94 6.05 16.96
N SER A 140 -20.51 5.31 17.98
CA SER A 140 -19.29 5.59 18.73
C SER A 140 -18.07 5.01 18.01
N GLY A 141 -16.91 5.66 18.11
CA GLY A 141 -15.74 5.09 17.46
C GLY A 141 -14.51 5.97 17.40
N THR A 142 -13.52 5.46 16.68
CA THR A 142 -12.22 6.10 16.46
C THR A 142 -11.86 6.13 14.98
N VAL A 143 -11.19 7.21 14.57
CA VAL A 143 -10.65 7.39 13.24
C VAL A 143 -9.16 7.66 13.36
N HIS A 144 -8.37 6.86 12.67
CA HIS A 144 -6.92 7.02 12.56
C HIS A 144 -6.49 7.30 11.13
N GLY A 145 -5.44 8.10 10.97
CA GLY A 145 -4.79 8.34 9.69
C GLY A 145 -4.03 9.65 9.68
N VAL A 146 -3.57 10.04 8.49
CA VAL A 146 -2.85 11.30 8.27
C VAL A 146 -3.47 12.11 7.13
N ARG A 147 -3.06 13.38 7.04
CA ARG A 147 -3.43 14.37 6.02
C ARG A 147 -4.84 14.98 6.10
N TYR A 148 -5.53 14.84 7.24
CA TYR A 148 -6.89 15.36 7.43
C TYR A 148 -6.93 16.89 7.33
N PRO A 149 -7.56 17.46 6.28
CA PRO A 149 -7.74 18.90 6.20
C PRO A 149 -8.76 19.40 7.25
N PRO A 150 -8.80 20.71 7.54
CA PRO A 150 -9.72 21.29 8.52
C PRO A 150 -11.19 20.88 8.30
N ASP A 151 -11.65 20.86 7.06
CA ASP A 151 -13.04 20.51 6.73
C ASP A 151 -13.36 19.03 7.00
N ALA A 152 -12.38 18.14 6.83
CA ALA A 152 -12.55 16.72 7.18
C ALA A 152 -12.63 16.52 8.70
N LEU A 153 -11.84 17.28 9.46
CA LEU A 153 -11.90 17.26 10.93
C LEU A 153 -13.23 17.82 11.43
N ALA A 154 -13.75 18.89 10.81
CA ALA A 154 -15.07 19.43 11.10
C ALA A 154 -16.17 18.40 10.81
N ALA A 155 -16.14 17.75 9.64
CA ALA A 155 -17.10 16.72 9.28
C ALA A 155 -17.08 15.51 10.23
N LEU A 156 -15.91 15.16 10.79
CA LEU A 156 -15.81 14.13 11.82
C LEU A 156 -16.34 14.59 13.17
N ALA A 157 -16.11 15.84 13.56
CA ALA A 157 -16.55 16.41 14.83
C ALA A 157 -18.08 16.46 14.95
N ASP A 158 -18.79 16.51 13.82
CA ASP A 158 -20.26 16.42 13.78
C ASP A 158 -20.78 14.98 14.03
N THR A 159 -19.90 13.98 14.11
CA THR A 159 -20.26 12.56 14.37
C THR A 159 -19.96 12.14 15.81
N GLY A 160 -20.28 10.89 16.17
CA GLY A 160 -19.82 10.27 17.43
C GLY A 160 -18.38 9.73 17.39
N LEU A 161 -17.64 9.95 16.30
CA LEU A 161 -16.29 9.43 16.09
C LEU A 161 -15.22 10.40 16.60
N ARG A 162 -14.15 9.86 17.20
CA ARG A 162 -12.98 10.63 17.64
C ARG A 162 -11.82 10.45 16.67
N TYR A 163 -11.20 11.54 16.25
CA TYR A 163 -9.95 11.48 15.50
C TYR A 163 -8.75 11.34 16.46
N GLU A 164 -7.93 10.30 16.28
CA GLU A 164 -6.80 9.98 17.15
C GLU A 164 -5.45 9.96 16.42
N GLY A 165 -5.37 10.63 15.25
CA GLY A 165 -4.12 10.73 14.49
C GLY A 165 -3.65 9.39 13.94
N TRP A 166 -2.34 9.20 13.80
CA TRP A 166 -1.77 7.94 13.30
C TRP A 166 -1.73 6.86 14.39
N ILE A 167 -1.72 5.59 13.97
CA ILE A 167 -1.55 4.43 14.84
C ILE A 167 -0.41 3.55 14.31
N ALA A 168 0.35 2.93 15.22
CA ALA A 168 1.38 1.96 14.84
C ALA A 168 0.73 0.71 14.23
N ASN A 169 1.31 0.19 13.14
CA ASN A 169 0.79 -1.01 12.47
C ASN A 169 0.64 -2.21 13.41
N ALA A 170 1.56 -2.35 14.38
CA ALA A 170 1.54 -3.42 15.37
C ALA A 170 0.37 -3.32 16.38
N ASP A 171 -0.25 -2.15 16.53
CA ASP A 171 -1.39 -1.93 17.42
C ASP A 171 -2.75 -1.98 16.71
N VAL A 172 -2.76 -1.97 15.37
CA VAL A 172 -3.97 -2.09 14.55
C VAL A 172 -4.83 -3.31 14.91
N PRO A 173 -4.28 -4.52 15.15
CA PRO A 173 -5.09 -5.68 15.55
C PRO A 173 -5.87 -5.46 16.85
N LYS A 174 -5.27 -4.76 17.82
CA LYS A 174 -5.95 -4.40 19.08
C LYS A 174 -7.05 -3.38 18.85
N ALA A 175 -6.79 -2.39 17.99
CA ALA A 175 -7.81 -1.42 17.60
C ALA A 175 -8.99 -2.12 16.93
N PHE A 176 -8.75 -3.05 16.00
CA PHE A 176 -9.83 -3.86 15.41
C PHE A 176 -10.58 -4.69 16.45
N ALA A 177 -9.89 -5.33 17.40
CA ALA A 177 -10.53 -6.15 18.43
C ALA A 177 -11.43 -5.34 19.38
N ARG A 178 -11.06 -4.09 19.70
CA ARG A 178 -11.85 -3.17 20.54
C ARG A 178 -13.10 -2.61 19.86
N HIS A 179 -13.29 -2.81 18.56
CA HIS A 179 -14.41 -2.24 17.83
C HIS A 179 -15.29 -3.32 17.21
N ARG A 180 -16.58 -3.02 17.00
CA ARG A 180 -17.53 -3.97 16.40
C ARG A 180 -17.35 -4.10 14.91
N VAL A 181 -17.01 -3.01 14.23
CA VAL A 181 -16.86 -2.98 12.78
C VAL A 181 -15.71 -2.06 12.37
N THR A 182 -15.10 -2.40 11.25
CA THR A 182 -14.24 -1.54 10.44
C THR A 182 -14.71 -1.64 8.99
N MET A 183 -14.34 -0.67 8.16
CA MET A 183 -14.73 -0.64 6.76
C MET A 183 -13.56 -0.30 5.85
N HIS A 184 -13.57 -0.88 4.66
CA HIS A 184 -12.68 -0.50 3.58
C HIS A 184 -13.42 0.43 2.62
N ILE A 185 -12.92 1.65 2.45
CA ILE A 185 -13.47 2.63 1.49
C ILE A 185 -12.53 2.65 0.28
N PRO A 186 -12.92 2.00 -0.83
CA PRO A 186 -12.06 1.87 -1.99
C PRO A 186 -11.76 3.23 -2.63
N ARG A 187 -10.59 3.36 -3.24
CA ARG A 187 -10.26 4.48 -4.12
C ARG A 187 -10.95 4.25 -5.46
N ARG A 188 -11.58 5.27 -6.04
CA ARG A 188 -11.96 5.21 -7.45
C ARG A 188 -10.69 5.09 -8.30
N PRO A 189 -10.66 4.21 -9.31
CA PRO A 189 -9.64 4.28 -10.33
C PRO A 189 -9.82 5.61 -11.07
N TYR A 190 -8.79 6.45 -11.07
CA TYR A 190 -8.65 7.58 -11.99
C TYR A 190 -8.04 7.09 -13.29
#